data_AF-A0A914XQS2-F1
#
_entry.id   AF-A0A914XQS2-F1
#
_cell.length_a   1.000
_cell.length_b   1.000
_cell.length_c   1.000
_cell.angle_alpha   90.00
_cell.angle_beta   90.00
_cell.angle_gamma   90.00
#
_symmetry.space_group_name_H-M   'P 1'
#
loop_
_entity.id
_entity.type
_entity.pdbx_description
1 polymer ?
#
loop_
_entity_poly.entity_id
_entity_poly.type
_entity_poly.pdbx_seq_one_letter_code
_entity_poly.pdbx_strand_id
1 'polypeptide(L)'
;MGFNLSYNSFTNSILTKVTSLETVVKLLFHLSLSAALSDNGQHSPTWHRNTCIVLGCIAEKLAGANSVATFRQETLHYLTANLKMNHNPNVILFSLIALEKYAQTSENRSTICAYFNQQNSHPLKVLESWLTSDDFVQRQVGFCAQWALDNLFVKEGRSYSFEVVDTKGINAMLNHEDVSEYLKIGPNGLEARCDVSSFESVRCTFQVTEGVWFYEALIVTPGVMQIGWATKDSKFFNHEGYGIGDDEFSVAYDGCRQLVWHNASSEQHSHESWQPGDILGCLLNMDSRQIQFYLNGSALPKAHTKLFDSLGRRKDVGFFAAASFMSFQQCRFNFGADPFVFPPEGIAFCCFNDFAELSDEQRVILP
;
A
#
# COMPACT_ATOMS: atom_id res chain seq x y z
N MET A 1 -27.06 -1.00 -7.75
CA MET A 1 -26.10 -1.84 -8.50
C MET A 1 -24.71 -1.28 -8.29
N GLY A 2 -23.99 -1.82 -7.31
CA GLY A 2 -22.61 -1.42 -7.04
C GLY A 2 -21.70 -1.98 -8.11
N PHE A 3 -21.08 -1.12 -8.91
CA PHE A 3 -20.03 -1.53 -9.84
C PHE A 3 -18.75 -1.82 -9.03
N ASN A 4 -18.54 -3.09 -8.68
CA ASN A 4 -17.23 -3.64 -8.35
C ASN A 4 -16.48 -3.93 -9.66
N LEU A 5 -16.13 -2.88 -10.41
CA LEU A 5 -15.09 -3.01 -11.43
C LEU A 5 -13.76 -2.86 -10.71
N SER A 6 -12.84 -3.81 -10.91
CA SER A 6 -11.46 -3.63 -10.48
C SER A 6 -10.96 -2.28 -11.00
N TYR A 7 -10.18 -1.55 -10.20
CA TYR A 7 -9.64 -0.25 -10.59
C TYR A 7 -9.03 -0.30 -12.00
N ASN A 8 -8.28 -1.37 -12.33
CA ASN A 8 -7.72 -1.63 -13.67
C ASN A 8 -8.75 -1.76 -14.79
N SER A 9 -9.93 -2.31 -14.54
CA SER A 9 -11.02 -2.38 -15.53
C SER A 9 -11.64 -1.00 -15.78
N PHE A 10 -11.85 -0.22 -14.71
CA PHE A 10 -12.45 1.11 -14.80
C PHE A 10 -11.47 2.14 -15.37
N THR A 11 -10.22 2.14 -14.90
CA THR A 11 -9.15 3.00 -15.40
C THR A 11 -8.85 2.70 -16.85
N ASN A 12 -8.65 1.44 -17.28
CA ASN A 12 -8.40 1.15 -18.70
C ASN A 12 -9.55 1.63 -19.62
N SER A 13 -10.81 1.59 -19.18
CA SER A 13 -11.95 2.06 -19.99
C SER A 13 -12.05 3.59 -20.12
N ILE A 14 -11.64 4.34 -19.10
CA ILE A 14 -11.59 5.81 -19.11
C ILE A 14 -10.29 6.29 -19.76
N LEU A 15 -9.16 5.68 -19.41
CA LEU A 15 -7.83 6.00 -19.90
C LEU A 15 -7.69 5.73 -21.40
N THR A 16 -8.42 4.77 -21.99
CA THR A 16 -8.45 4.57 -23.45
C THR A 16 -9.20 5.68 -24.19
N LYS A 17 -10.09 6.43 -23.51
CA LYS A 17 -10.89 7.53 -24.09
C LYS A 17 -10.31 8.92 -23.82
N VAL A 18 -9.47 9.08 -22.79
CA VAL A 18 -8.77 10.33 -22.50
C VAL A 18 -7.46 10.36 -23.27
N THR A 19 -7.51 10.77 -24.55
CA THR A 19 -6.37 10.72 -25.47
C THR A 19 -5.77 12.09 -25.80
N SER A 20 -6.44 13.20 -25.44
CA SER A 20 -5.94 14.56 -25.69
C SER A 20 -6.17 15.52 -24.52
N LEU A 21 -5.27 16.50 -24.38
CA LEU A 21 -5.37 17.62 -23.43
C LEU A 21 -6.73 18.35 -23.54
N GLU A 22 -7.23 18.52 -24.75
CA GLU A 22 -8.52 19.17 -25.02
C GLU A 22 -9.70 18.40 -24.42
N THR A 23 -9.66 17.07 -24.48
CA THR A 23 -10.71 16.21 -23.92
C THR A 23 -10.75 16.31 -22.41
N VAL A 24 -9.56 16.35 -21.77
CA VAL A 24 -9.43 16.55 -20.32
C VAL A 24 -10.00 17.91 -19.92
N VAL A 25 -9.66 18.97 -20.64
CA VAL A 25 -10.19 20.31 -20.37
C VAL A 25 -11.71 20.36 -20.44
N LYS A 26 -12.32 19.74 -21.47
CA LYS A 26 -13.78 19.66 -21.60
C LYS A 26 -14.41 18.87 -20.45
N LEU A 27 -13.81 17.75 -20.06
CA LEU A 27 -14.29 16.94 -18.92
C LEU A 27 -14.26 17.76 -17.62
N LEU A 28 -13.14 18.42 -17.31
CA LEU A 28 -13.00 19.24 -16.11
C LEU A 28 -14.03 20.39 -16.09
N PHE A 29 -14.29 20.99 -17.24
CA PHE A 29 -15.34 21.99 -17.38
C PHE A 29 -16.74 21.42 -17.07
N HIS A 30 -17.07 20.23 -17.59
CA HIS A 30 -18.35 19.57 -17.32
C HIS A 30 -18.53 19.17 -15.85
N LEU A 31 -17.45 18.82 -15.15
CA LEU A 31 -17.50 18.47 -13.73
C LEU A 31 -17.84 19.66 -12.83
N SER A 32 -17.68 20.90 -13.31
CA SER A 32 -18.03 22.14 -12.57
C SER A 32 -17.49 22.15 -11.13
N LEU A 33 -16.23 21.71 -10.97
CA LEU A 33 -15.58 21.53 -9.67
C LEU A 33 -15.51 22.85 -8.90
N SER A 34 -15.76 22.81 -7.59
CA SER A 34 -15.60 23.95 -6.69
C SER A 34 -15.61 23.50 -5.23
N ALA A 35 -15.12 24.35 -4.31
CA ALA A 35 -15.25 24.09 -2.88
C ALA A 35 -16.73 23.96 -2.45
N ALA A 36 -17.61 24.78 -3.03
CA ALA A 36 -19.06 24.71 -2.79
C ALA A 36 -19.66 23.36 -3.22
N LEU A 37 -19.18 22.76 -4.30
CA LEU A 37 -19.63 21.43 -4.73
C LEU A 37 -19.30 20.34 -3.70
N SER A 38 -18.12 20.42 -3.07
CA SER A 38 -17.72 19.54 -1.96
C SER A 38 -18.66 19.73 -0.76
N ASP A 39 -18.91 20.98 -0.36
CA ASP A 39 -19.59 21.29 0.91
C ASP A 39 -21.12 21.18 0.84
N ASN A 40 -21.72 21.42 -0.32
CA ASN A 40 -23.18 21.53 -0.47
C ASN A 40 -23.91 20.19 -0.59
N GLY A 41 -23.20 19.06 -0.53
CA GLY A 41 -23.80 17.71 -0.53
C GLY A 41 -24.65 17.38 -1.77
N GLN A 42 -24.42 18.08 -2.89
CA GLN A 42 -25.23 17.93 -4.11
C GLN A 42 -25.09 16.53 -4.75
N HIS A 43 -23.98 15.83 -4.48
CA HIS A 43 -23.73 14.49 -4.96
C HIS A 43 -23.42 13.53 -3.82
N SER A 44 -23.56 12.23 -4.10
CA SER A 44 -23.24 11.18 -3.11
C SER A 44 -21.73 11.07 -2.88
N PRO A 45 -21.28 10.57 -1.71
CA PRO A 45 -19.86 10.31 -1.46
C PRO A 45 -19.19 9.43 -2.52
N THR A 46 -19.93 8.46 -3.08
CA THR A 46 -19.46 7.61 -4.18
C THR A 46 -19.11 8.41 -5.42
N TRP A 47 -19.92 9.41 -5.77
CA TRP A 47 -19.64 10.29 -6.90
C TRP A 47 -18.36 11.10 -6.64
N HIS A 48 -18.26 11.74 -5.48
CA HIS A 48 -17.08 12.55 -5.13
C HIS A 48 -15.81 11.72 -5.13
N ARG A 49 -15.85 10.52 -4.53
CA ARG A 49 -14.76 9.54 -4.53
C ARG A 49 -14.32 9.20 -5.95
N ASN A 50 -15.25 8.83 -6.83
CA ASN A 50 -14.94 8.48 -8.21
C ASN A 50 -14.39 9.67 -9.01
N THR A 51 -14.90 10.88 -8.77
CA THR A 51 -14.35 12.12 -9.34
C THR A 51 -12.90 12.32 -8.93
N CYS A 52 -12.56 12.14 -7.65
CA CYS A 52 -11.18 12.27 -7.16
C CYS A 52 -10.25 11.22 -7.78
N ILE A 53 -10.72 9.97 -7.92
CA ILE A 53 -10.00 8.91 -8.63
C ILE A 53 -9.69 9.33 -10.08
N VAL A 54 -10.70 9.81 -10.81
CA VAL A 54 -10.53 10.27 -12.19
C VAL A 54 -9.51 11.41 -12.29
N LEU A 55 -9.55 12.36 -11.35
CA LEU A 55 -8.58 13.45 -11.27
C LEU A 55 -7.14 12.94 -11.05
N GLY A 56 -6.95 11.97 -10.14
CA GLY A 56 -5.65 11.32 -9.92
C GLY A 56 -5.13 10.62 -11.19
N CYS A 57 -5.98 9.87 -11.88
CA CYS A 57 -5.64 9.23 -13.15
C CYS A 57 -5.24 10.23 -14.24
N ILE A 58 -5.93 11.37 -14.32
CA ILE A 58 -5.60 12.45 -15.26
C ILE A 58 -4.23 13.03 -14.93
N ALA A 59 -3.95 13.29 -13.66
CA ALA A 59 -2.67 13.84 -13.20
C ALA A 59 -1.49 12.92 -13.53
N GLU A 60 -1.65 11.62 -13.31
CA GLU A 60 -0.63 10.59 -13.62
C GLU A 60 -0.40 10.48 -15.14
N LYS A 61 -1.47 10.45 -15.94
CA LYS A 61 -1.35 10.30 -17.40
C LYS A 61 -0.80 11.55 -18.09
N LEU A 62 -1.11 12.74 -17.58
CA LEU A 62 -0.65 14.01 -18.14
C LEU A 62 0.64 14.52 -17.49
N ALA A 63 1.51 13.64 -16.98
CA ALA A 63 2.72 14.03 -16.26
C ALA A 63 3.54 15.16 -16.94
N GLY A 64 4.21 15.98 -16.12
CA GLY A 64 4.98 17.14 -16.57
C GLY A 64 4.10 18.32 -16.96
N ALA A 65 4.46 19.02 -18.04
CA ALA A 65 3.84 20.30 -18.42
C ALA A 65 2.31 20.23 -18.66
N ASN A 66 1.79 19.08 -19.10
CA ASN A 66 0.36 18.90 -19.33
C ASN A 66 -0.45 18.82 -18.02
N SER A 67 0.13 18.27 -16.96
CA SER A 67 -0.47 18.18 -15.62
C SER A 67 -0.57 19.59 -15.04
N VAL A 68 0.51 20.38 -15.18
CA VAL A 68 0.50 21.80 -14.80
C VAL A 68 -0.59 22.58 -15.55
N ALA A 69 -0.72 22.37 -16.86
CA ALA A 69 -1.72 23.06 -17.67
C ALA A 69 -3.19 22.68 -17.33
N THR A 70 -3.42 21.50 -16.74
CA THR A 70 -4.76 21.02 -16.39
C THR A 70 -5.10 21.18 -14.91
N PHE A 71 -4.12 21.45 -14.05
CA PHE A 71 -4.33 21.69 -12.64
C PHE A 71 -4.81 23.12 -12.39
N ARG A 72 -6.14 23.31 -12.44
CA ARG A 72 -6.78 24.61 -12.26
C ARG A 72 -7.12 24.89 -10.80
N GLN A 73 -7.33 26.17 -10.50
CA GLN A 73 -7.70 26.63 -9.16
C GLN A 73 -8.98 25.97 -8.65
N GLU A 74 -9.95 25.72 -9.53
CA GLU A 74 -11.20 25.02 -9.20
C GLU A 74 -10.96 23.58 -8.74
N THR A 75 -10.04 22.87 -9.39
CA THR A 75 -9.63 21.50 -9.02
C THR A 75 -8.94 21.51 -7.66
N LEU A 76 -8.00 22.43 -7.44
CA LEU A 76 -7.33 22.61 -6.15
C LEU A 76 -8.33 22.89 -5.03
N HIS A 77 -9.22 23.86 -5.22
CA HIS A 77 -10.23 24.23 -4.23
C HIS A 77 -11.20 23.08 -3.93
N TYR A 78 -11.62 22.33 -4.95
CA TYR A 78 -12.47 21.16 -4.76
C TYR A 78 -11.78 20.06 -3.95
N LEU A 79 -10.56 19.67 -4.35
CA LEU A 79 -9.82 18.60 -3.68
C LEU A 79 -9.46 18.96 -2.24
N THR A 80 -9.07 20.21 -1.99
CA THR A 80 -8.73 20.67 -0.64
C THR A 80 -9.94 20.88 0.25
N ALA A 81 -11.09 21.30 -0.30
CA ALA A 81 -12.35 21.40 0.45
C ALA A 81 -12.82 20.02 0.97
N ASN A 82 -12.50 18.95 0.26
CA ASN A 82 -12.80 17.59 0.70
C ASN A 82 -12.01 17.17 1.95
N LEU A 83 -10.83 17.76 2.25
CA LEU A 83 -9.92 17.36 3.33
C LEU A 83 -10.36 17.83 4.73
N LYS A 84 -11.60 17.52 5.13
CA LYS A 84 -12.17 17.87 6.44
C LYS A 84 -12.59 16.59 7.18
N MET A 85 -12.30 16.49 8.48
CA MET A 85 -12.59 15.28 9.27
C MET A 85 -14.06 14.86 9.28
N ASN A 86 -14.99 15.79 9.07
CA ASN A 86 -16.43 15.52 9.04
C ASN A 86 -16.92 15.03 7.66
N HIS A 87 -16.06 14.97 6.65
CA HIS A 87 -16.39 14.40 5.34
C HIS A 87 -16.20 12.88 5.32
N ASN A 88 -16.74 12.25 4.26
CA ASN A 88 -16.62 10.81 4.09
C ASN A 88 -15.13 10.41 3.92
N PRO A 89 -14.59 9.46 4.71
CA PRO A 89 -13.19 9.07 4.65
C PRO A 89 -12.69 8.63 3.27
N ASN A 90 -13.52 7.98 2.46
CA ASN A 90 -13.14 7.61 1.10
C ASN A 90 -12.94 8.86 0.22
N VAL A 91 -13.81 9.87 0.35
CA VAL A 91 -13.66 11.11 -0.43
C VAL A 91 -12.38 11.83 -0.02
N ILE A 92 -12.07 11.87 1.27
CA ILE A 92 -10.83 12.44 1.81
C ILE A 92 -9.61 11.71 1.25
N LEU A 93 -9.58 10.38 1.38
CA LEU A 93 -8.48 9.53 0.92
C LEU A 93 -8.14 9.76 -0.55
N PHE A 94 -9.14 9.66 -1.43
CA PHE A 94 -8.90 9.82 -2.86
C PHE A 94 -8.68 11.27 -3.27
N SER A 95 -9.13 12.26 -2.49
CA SER A 95 -8.75 13.66 -2.72
C SER A 95 -7.28 13.89 -2.42
N LEU A 96 -6.79 13.32 -1.32
CA LEU A 96 -5.38 13.38 -0.94
C LEU A 96 -4.51 12.68 -1.99
N ILE A 97 -4.85 11.45 -2.38
CA ILE A 97 -4.11 10.73 -3.43
C ILE A 97 -4.10 11.54 -4.74
N ALA A 98 -5.21 12.15 -5.15
CA ALA A 98 -5.24 12.98 -6.34
C ALA A 98 -4.30 14.19 -6.23
N LEU A 99 -4.27 14.87 -5.07
CA LEU A 99 -3.32 15.97 -4.81
C LEU A 99 -1.87 15.51 -4.89
N GLU A 100 -1.54 14.32 -4.35
CA GLU A 100 -0.21 13.74 -4.46
C GLU A 100 0.19 13.49 -5.92
N LYS A 101 -0.74 12.97 -6.74
CA LYS A 101 -0.50 12.76 -8.18
C LYS A 101 -0.27 14.07 -8.92
N TYR A 102 -1.02 15.13 -8.59
CA TYR A 102 -0.76 16.46 -9.16
C TYR A 102 0.58 17.03 -8.69
N ALA A 103 0.99 16.77 -7.44
CA ALA A 103 2.22 17.25 -6.83
C ALA A 103 3.51 16.57 -7.35
N GLN A 104 3.40 15.65 -8.31
CA GLN A 104 4.57 15.07 -8.99
C GLN A 104 5.35 16.12 -9.79
N THR A 105 4.75 17.25 -10.15
CA THR A 105 5.47 18.40 -10.70
C THR A 105 5.78 19.43 -9.61
N SER A 106 6.95 20.06 -9.69
CA SER A 106 7.39 21.03 -8.68
C SER A 106 6.49 22.27 -8.63
N GLU A 107 5.92 22.68 -9.76
CA GLU A 107 5.00 23.82 -9.89
C GLU A 107 3.67 23.57 -9.18
N ASN A 108 3.05 22.41 -9.43
CA ASN A 108 1.79 22.03 -8.78
C ASN A 108 2.01 21.81 -7.28
N ARG A 109 3.10 21.13 -6.90
CA ARG A 109 3.46 20.93 -5.49
C ARG A 109 3.61 22.27 -4.76
N SER A 110 4.34 23.21 -5.35
CA SER A 110 4.52 24.55 -4.77
C SER A 110 3.18 25.28 -4.60
N THR A 111 2.28 25.15 -5.58
CA THR A 111 0.93 25.73 -5.54
C THR A 111 0.09 25.12 -4.40
N ILE A 112 0.11 23.80 -4.24
CA ILE A 112 -0.62 23.09 -3.18
C ILE A 112 -0.06 23.47 -1.81
N CYS A 113 1.28 23.46 -1.63
CA CYS A 113 1.92 23.85 -0.38
C CYS A 113 1.59 25.30 -0.01
N ALA A 114 1.64 26.23 -0.96
CA ALA A 114 1.27 27.63 -0.73
C ALA A 114 -0.19 27.75 -0.25
N TYR A 115 -1.10 26.98 -0.84
CA TYR A 115 -2.50 26.96 -0.42
C TYR A 115 -2.67 26.40 1.00
N PHE A 116 -1.99 25.29 1.34
CA PHE A 116 -2.03 24.71 2.68
C PHE A 116 -1.45 25.65 3.75
N ASN A 117 -0.37 26.37 3.44
CA ASN A 117 0.25 27.32 4.36
C ASN A 117 -0.60 28.57 4.64
N GLN A 118 -1.55 28.88 3.75
CA GLN A 118 -2.52 29.98 3.97
C GLN A 118 -3.69 29.58 4.85
N GLN A 119 -3.89 28.28 5.12
CA GLN A 119 -4.99 27.82 5.97
C GLN A 119 -4.67 28.03 7.45
N ASN A 120 -5.68 28.38 8.25
CA ASN A 120 -5.55 28.52 9.71
C ASN A 120 -4.98 27.26 10.38
N SER A 121 -5.34 26.09 9.85
CA SER A 121 -4.79 24.80 10.26
C SER A 121 -4.43 23.99 9.03
N HIS A 122 -3.27 23.34 9.06
CA HIS A 122 -2.82 22.48 7.96
C HIS A 122 -3.71 21.23 7.93
N PRO A 123 -4.48 20.99 6.86
CA PRO A 123 -5.51 19.94 6.84
C PRO A 123 -4.93 18.55 7.10
N LEU A 124 -3.75 18.25 6.54
CA LEU A 124 -3.12 16.94 6.74
C LEU A 124 -2.66 16.70 8.18
N LYS A 125 -2.29 17.74 8.94
CA LYS A 125 -1.91 17.58 10.35
C LYS A 125 -3.10 17.13 11.20
N VAL A 126 -4.29 17.57 10.82
CA VAL A 126 -5.53 17.16 11.48
C VAL A 126 -5.86 15.72 11.10
N LEU A 127 -5.75 15.37 9.81
CA LEU A 127 -6.04 14.03 9.29
C LEU A 127 -5.03 12.96 9.76
N GLU A 128 -3.78 13.34 10.01
CA GLU A 128 -2.72 12.47 10.57
C GLU A 128 -3.16 11.84 11.92
N SER A 129 -4.06 12.49 12.67
CA SER A 129 -4.60 11.91 13.91
C SER A 129 -5.36 10.59 13.72
N TRP A 130 -5.78 10.26 12.49
CA TRP A 130 -6.46 9.00 12.18
C TRP A 130 -5.54 7.80 11.99
N LEU A 131 -4.21 7.94 12.12
CA LEU A 131 -3.24 6.82 12.02
C LEU A 131 -3.61 5.61 12.89
N THR A 132 -4.23 5.85 14.05
CA THR A 132 -4.62 4.82 15.02
C THR A 132 -6.13 4.59 15.10
N SER A 133 -6.88 5.06 14.09
CA SER A 133 -8.33 4.85 14.05
C SER A 133 -8.67 3.36 13.88
N ASP A 134 -9.72 2.92 14.58
CA ASP A 134 -10.33 1.59 14.40
C ASP A 134 -11.07 1.48 13.05
N ASP A 135 -11.44 2.61 12.43
CA ASP A 135 -11.97 2.64 11.08
C ASP A 135 -10.82 2.52 10.06
N PHE A 136 -10.78 1.41 9.33
CA PHE A 136 -9.70 1.13 8.38
C PHE A 136 -9.61 2.15 7.22
N VAL A 137 -10.68 2.86 6.86
CA VAL A 137 -10.59 3.91 5.83
C VAL A 137 -9.99 5.18 6.41
N GLN A 138 -10.37 5.55 7.63
CA GLN A 138 -9.72 6.65 8.36
C GLN A 138 -8.24 6.35 8.60
N ARG A 139 -7.89 5.11 8.96
CA ARG A 139 -6.49 4.68 9.10
C ARG A 139 -5.69 4.88 7.83
N GLN A 140 -6.24 4.51 6.66
CA GLN A 140 -5.62 4.78 5.36
C GLN A 140 -5.39 6.29 5.13
N VAL A 141 -6.38 7.13 5.48
CA VAL A 141 -6.24 8.59 5.40
C VAL A 141 -5.11 9.09 6.30
N GLY A 142 -5.04 8.61 7.55
CA GLY A 142 -3.99 8.97 8.49
C GLY A 142 -2.61 8.59 7.97
N PHE A 143 -2.46 7.38 7.44
CA PHE A 143 -1.23 6.89 6.82
C PHE A 143 -0.79 7.78 5.64
N CYS A 144 -1.70 8.04 4.69
CA CYS A 144 -1.38 8.91 3.55
C CYS A 144 -1.08 10.35 3.98
N ALA A 145 -1.77 10.87 5.00
CA ALA A 145 -1.54 12.23 5.51
C ALA A 145 -0.15 12.35 6.14
N GLN A 146 0.26 11.38 6.97
CA GLN A 146 1.60 11.33 7.55
C GLN A 146 2.67 11.24 6.47
N TRP A 147 2.53 10.29 5.54
CA TRP A 147 3.46 10.11 4.43
C TRP A 147 3.58 11.39 3.59
N ALA A 148 2.45 12.03 3.26
CA ALA A 148 2.47 13.25 2.46
C ALA A 148 3.09 14.45 3.21
N LEU A 149 2.94 14.54 4.54
CA LEU A 149 3.59 15.56 5.37
C LEU A 149 5.11 15.38 5.48
N ASP A 150 5.61 14.15 5.32
CA ASP A 150 7.06 13.88 5.30
C ASP A 150 7.66 14.08 3.90
N ASN A 151 6.91 13.79 2.83
CA ASN A 151 7.49 13.62 1.49
C ASN A 151 7.13 14.72 0.48
N LEU A 152 5.93 15.28 0.56
CA LEU A 152 5.40 16.16 -0.51
C LEU A 152 4.98 17.53 -0.01
N PHE A 153 4.24 17.57 1.10
CA PHE A 153 3.61 18.75 1.67
C PHE A 153 4.22 19.06 3.03
N VAL A 154 5.55 19.15 3.06
CA VAL A 154 6.33 19.37 4.28
C VAL A 154 5.92 20.69 4.92
N LYS A 155 5.56 20.61 6.21
CA LYS A 155 5.16 21.76 7.01
C LYS A 155 6.33 22.26 7.84
N GLU A 156 6.66 23.54 7.70
CA GLU A 156 7.70 24.19 8.51
C GLU A 156 7.41 24.03 10.01
N GLY A 157 8.43 23.63 10.77
CA GLY A 157 8.35 23.40 12.22
C GLY A 157 7.68 22.09 12.66
N ARG A 158 7.28 21.21 11.74
CA ARG A 158 6.89 19.83 12.05
C ARG A 158 8.14 18.94 11.96
N SER A 159 8.44 18.18 13.01
CA SER A 159 9.44 17.10 12.96
C SER A 159 9.00 16.00 12.01
N TYR A 160 9.94 15.40 11.29
CA TYR A 160 9.63 14.28 10.41
C TYR A 160 9.21 13.06 11.24
N SER A 161 8.33 12.23 10.69
CA SER A 161 7.81 11.07 11.46
C SER A 161 8.92 10.07 11.82
N PHE A 162 9.92 9.90 10.95
CA PHE A 162 11.06 9.01 11.20
C PHE A 162 11.96 9.50 12.36
N GLU A 163 11.93 10.79 12.70
CA GLU A 163 12.72 11.35 13.81
C GLU A 163 12.07 11.12 15.18
N VAL A 164 10.75 10.88 15.20
CA VAL A 164 9.96 10.83 16.44
C VAL A 164 9.36 9.46 16.73
N VAL A 165 9.27 8.58 15.73
CA VAL A 165 8.76 7.22 15.91
C VAL A 165 9.73 6.38 16.72
N ASP A 166 9.23 5.60 17.67
CA ASP A 166 10.06 4.66 18.43
C ASP A 166 10.23 3.35 17.65
N THR A 167 11.47 3.09 17.22
CA THR A 167 11.86 1.85 16.53
C THR A 167 12.75 0.94 17.37
N LYS A 168 13.01 1.26 18.64
CA LYS A 168 13.97 0.50 19.47
C LYS A 168 13.59 -0.98 19.62
N GLY A 169 12.29 -1.29 19.62
CA GLY A 169 11.77 -2.66 19.69
C GLY A 169 11.67 -3.39 18.35
N ILE A 170 12.06 -2.76 17.23
CA ILE A 170 11.86 -3.29 15.87
C ILE A 170 13.21 -3.71 15.28
N ASN A 171 13.44 -5.00 15.19
CA ASN A 171 14.68 -5.60 14.70
C ASN A 171 14.55 -6.19 13.30
N ALA A 172 13.34 -6.27 12.75
CA ALA A 172 13.08 -6.60 11.36
C ALA A 172 11.98 -5.70 10.81
N MET A 173 12.13 -5.24 9.57
CA MET A 173 11.18 -4.35 8.91
C MET A 173 11.11 -4.62 7.41
N LEU A 174 10.22 -3.95 6.70
CA LEU A 174 10.24 -3.87 5.25
C LEU A 174 11.50 -3.14 4.80
N ASN A 175 12.24 -3.73 3.87
CA ASN A 175 13.52 -3.22 3.42
C ASN A 175 13.33 -2.13 2.36
N HIS A 176 13.65 -0.88 2.70
CA HIS A 176 13.55 0.26 1.79
C HIS A 176 14.63 0.28 0.70
N GLU A 177 15.67 -0.57 0.80
CA GLU A 177 16.66 -0.78 -0.26
C GLU A 177 16.26 -1.92 -1.22
N ASP A 178 15.28 -2.74 -0.83
CA ASP A 178 14.81 -3.90 -1.58
C ASP A 178 13.29 -3.84 -1.78
N VAL A 179 12.87 -2.76 -2.42
CA VAL A 179 11.49 -2.35 -2.66
C VAL A 179 11.35 -1.74 -4.06
N SER A 180 10.14 -1.79 -4.61
CA SER A 180 9.79 -1.08 -5.83
C SER A 180 9.61 0.43 -5.58
N GLU A 181 9.96 1.25 -6.58
CA GLU A 181 10.18 2.70 -6.49
C GLU A 181 9.04 3.55 -5.90
N TYR A 182 7.78 3.10 -5.95
CA TYR A 182 6.63 3.91 -5.53
C TYR A 182 5.87 3.34 -4.34
N LEU A 183 6.36 2.27 -3.70
CA LEU A 183 5.73 1.74 -2.50
C LEU A 183 5.93 2.71 -1.32
N LYS A 184 4.84 3.10 -0.68
CA LYS A 184 4.90 3.89 0.54
C LYS A 184 5.17 2.96 1.71
N ILE A 185 6.27 3.19 2.43
CA ILE A 185 6.58 2.51 3.69
C ILE A 185 6.41 3.52 4.84
N GLY A 186 5.71 3.12 5.90
CA GLY A 186 5.54 3.94 7.10
C GLY A 186 6.86 4.12 7.87
N PRO A 187 6.96 5.12 8.77
CA PRO A 187 8.22 5.49 9.41
C PRO A 187 8.79 4.42 10.35
N ASN A 188 7.98 3.46 10.81
CA ASN A 188 8.44 2.31 11.58
C ASN A 188 8.83 1.10 10.71
N GLY A 189 8.72 1.21 9.39
CA GLY A 189 9.06 0.13 8.44
C GLY A 189 8.10 -1.06 8.45
N LEU A 190 6.96 -0.98 9.15
CA LEU A 190 6.04 -2.12 9.34
C LEU A 190 4.73 -2.01 8.56
N GLU A 191 4.41 -0.88 7.95
CA GLU A 191 3.16 -0.68 7.21
C GLU A 191 3.47 -0.19 5.80
N ALA A 192 2.86 -0.81 4.79
CA ALA A 192 3.09 -0.52 3.39
C ALA A 192 1.78 -0.23 2.65
N ARG A 193 1.83 0.70 1.70
CA ARG A 193 0.71 1.06 0.83
C ARG A 193 1.17 1.36 -0.60
N CYS A 194 0.41 0.89 -1.58
CA CYS A 194 0.59 1.27 -2.99
C CYS A 194 -0.56 2.17 -3.45
N ASP A 195 -0.24 3.29 -4.13
CA ASP A 195 -1.22 4.19 -4.78
C ASP A 195 -0.91 4.42 -6.27
N VAL A 196 0.04 3.69 -6.84
CA VAL A 196 0.34 3.67 -8.29
C VAL A 196 -0.35 2.49 -8.98
N SER A 197 -0.33 2.44 -10.31
CA SER A 197 -0.94 1.37 -11.09
C SER A 197 -0.06 0.11 -11.23
N SER A 198 1.25 0.25 -11.03
CA SER A 198 2.22 -0.86 -11.05
C SER A 198 2.08 -1.76 -9.82
N PHE A 199 2.59 -2.98 -9.93
CA PHE A 199 2.50 -3.98 -8.88
C PHE A 199 3.74 -3.95 -7.98
N GLU A 200 3.75 -2.98 -7.07
CA GLU A 200 4.89 -2.66 -6.22
C GLU A 200 5.17 -3.80 -5.24
N SER A 201 6.45 -4.16 -5.08
CA SER A 201 6.89 -5.31 -4.28
C SER A 201 7.97 -4.92 -3.27
N VAL A 202 8.06 -5.66 -2.17
CA VAL A 202 9.05 -5.45 -1.10
C VAL A 202 9.42 -6.77 -0.41
N ARG A 203 10.67 -6.87 0.05
CA ARG A 203 11.13 -7.92 0.99
C ARG A 203 11.43 -7.32 2.36
N CYS A 204 11.41 -8.14 3.42
CA CYS A 204 11.90 -7.72 4.73
C CYS A 204 13.43 -7.65 4.78
N THR A 205 13.96 -7.05 5.83
CA THR A 205 15.41 -6.84 6.04
C THR A 205 16.17 -8.11 6.45
N PHE A 206 15.49 -9.14 6.94
CA PHE A 206 16.13 -10.32 7.50
C PHE A 206 15.91 -11.57 6.66
N GLN A 207 17.01 -12.28 6.37
CA GLN A 207 17.01 -13.53 5.61
C GLN A 207 16.97 -14.74 6.55
N VAL A 208 16.01 -15.62 6.31
CA VAL A 208 15.87 -16.92 6.97
C VAL A 208 16.54 -18.02 6.16
N THR A 209 17.41 -18.82 6.76
CA THR A 209 18.14 -19.91 6.09
C THR A 209 17.90 -21.29 6.69
N GLU A 210 17.42 -21.39 7.94
CA GLU A 210 17.19 -22.66 8.64
C GLU A 210 16.07 -22.53 9.69
N GLY A 211 15.54 -23.67 10.16
CA GLY A 211 14.50 -23.73 11.19
C GLY A 211 13.09 -23.40 10.72
N VAL A 212 12.24 -23.01 11.67
CA VAL A 212 10.81 -22.74 11.45
C VAL A 212 10.51 -21.30 11.83
N TRP A 213 9.90 -20.53 10.94
CA TRP A 213 9.70 -19.09 11.10
C TRP A 213 8.26 -18.69 10.85
N PHE A 214 7.78 -17.70 11.60
CA PHE A 214 6.42 -17.19 11.49
C PHE A 214 6.38 -15.66 11.53
N TYR A 215 5.45 -15.09 10.77
CA TYR A 215 5.07 -13.69 10.87
C TYR A 215 3.58 -13.52 10.57
N GLU A 216 3.02 -12.37 10.95
CA GLU A 216 1.64 -11.99 10.64
C GLU A 216 1.57 -10.72 9.80
N ALA A 217 0.49 -10.58 9.04
CA ALA A 217 0.13 -9.35 8.35
C ALA A 217 -1.35 -8.99 8.61
N LEU A 218 -1.57 -7.81 9.18
CA LEU A 218 -2.89 -7.20 9.31
C LEU A 218 -3.31 -6.61 7.97
N ILE A 219 -4.43 -7.09 7.45
CA ILE A 219 -5.04 -6.62 6.21
C ILE A 219 -5.79 -5.32 6.48
N VAL A 220 -5.35 -4.21 5.90
CA VAL A 220 -6.03 -2.90 6.01
C VAL A 220 -7.02 -2.71 4.86
N THR A 221 -6.75 -3.29 3.70
CA THR A 221 -7.60 -3.22 2.50
C THR A 221 -7.80 -4.60 1.88
N PRO A 222 -9.01 -4.94 1.39
CA PRO A 222 -9.33 -6.30 0.95
C PRO A 222 -9.05 -6.57 -0.55
N GLY A 223 -8.35 -5.66 -1.25
CA GLY A 223 -8.06 -5.83 -2.68
C GLY A 223 -6.83 -6.71 -2.93
N VAL A 224 -6.33 -6.67 -4.17
CA VAL A 224 -5.31 -7.61 -4.64
C VAL A 224 -3.94 -7.30 -4.03
N MET A 225 -3.49 -8.19 -3.16
CA MET A 225 -2.11 -8.24 -2.67
C MET A 225 -1.64 -9.69 -2.73
N GLN A 226 -0.35 -9.88 -2.82
CA GLN A 226 0.31 -11.19 -2.81
C GLN A 226 1.32 -11.16 -1.66
N ILE A 227 1.07 -11.90 -0.58
CA ILE A 227 1.89 -11.87 0.64
C ILE A 227 2.43 -13.27 0.91
N GLY A 228 3.74 -13.41 1.12
CA GLY A 228 4.35 -14.71 1.37
C GLY A 228 5.86 -14.67 1.52
N TRP A 229 6.56 -15.51 0.76
CA TRP A 229 7.99 -15.74 0.90
C TRP A 229 8.69 -15.63 -0.45
N ALA A 230 9.85 -14.99 -0.46
CA ALA A 230 10.67 -14.86 -1.65
C ALA A 230 12.15 -15.06 -1.31
N THR A 231 12.90 -15.63 -2.23
CA THR A 231 14.36 -15.63 -2.16
C THR A 231 14.92 -14.33 -2.74
N LYS A 232 16.22 -14.09 -2.57
CA LYS A 232 16.92 -12.96 -3.23
C LYS A 232 16.94 -13.06 -4.76
N ASP A 233 16.74 -14.27 -5.31
CA ASP A 233 16.75 -14.50 -6.75
C ASP A 233 15.42 -14.05 -7.41
N SER A 234 14.38 -13.84 -6.60
CA SER A 234 13.08 -13.34 -7.07
C SER A 234 13.19 -11.88 -7.51
N LYS A 235 12.62 -11.56 -8.68
CA LYS A 235 12.75 -10.24 -9.31
C LYS A 235 11.42 -9.51 -9.33
N PHE A 236 11.47 -8.21 -9.04
CA PHE A 236 10.29 -7.34 -9.12
C PHE A 236 10.23 -6.73 -10.52
N PHE A 237 9.24 -7.14 -11.33
CA PHE A 237 8.91 -6.44 -12.58
C PHE A 237 7.53 -5.78 -12.42
N ASN A 238 7.48 -4.81 -11.52
CA ASN A 238 6.28 -4.10 -11.08
C ASN A 238 5.46 -3.51 -12.25
N HIS A 239 6.12 -2.95 -13.27
CA HIS A 239 5.46 -2.38 -14.47
C HIS A 239 4.88 -3.45 -15.40
N GLU A 240 5.41 -4.67 -15.36
CA GLU A 240 4.89 -5.82 -16.11
C GLU A 240 3.83 -6.59 -15.31
N GLY A 241 3.59 -6.19 -14.06
CA GLY A 241 2.64 -6.82 -13.16
C GLY A 241 3.14 -8.10 -12.51
N TYR A 242 4.46 -8.33 -12.49
CA TYR A 242 5.07 -9.50 -11.83
C TYR A 242 5.54 -9.11 -10.43
N GLY A 243 5.01 -9.81 -9.44
CA GLY A 243 5.34 -9.67 -8.03
C GLY A 243 5.71 -11.00 -7.37
N ILE A 244 5.46 -11.09 -6.06
CA ILE A 244 5.73 -12.30 -5.27
C ILE A 244 4.78 -13.42 -5.69
N GLY A 245 5.34 -14.57 -6.06
CA GLY A 245 4.61 -15.74 -6.55
C GLY A 245 4.52 -15.80 -8.08
N ASP A 246 5.01 -14.79 -8.81
CA ASP A 246 5.01 -14.77 -10.27
C ASP A 246 6.33 -15.29 -10.89
N ASP A 247 7.23 -15.83 -10.07
CA ASP A 247 8.47 -16.50 -10.46
C ASP A 247 8.69 -17.83 -9.72
N GLU A 248 9.69 -18.60 -10.12
CA GLU A 248 10.05 -19.88 -9.49
C GLU A 248 10.73 -19.73 -8.12
N PHE A 249 11.02 -18.50 -7.70
CA PHE A 249 11.82 -18.14 -6.53
C PHE A 249 10.98 -17.60 -5.36
N SER A 250 9.66 -17.59 -5.50
CA SER A 250 8.73 -17.04 -4.52
C SER A 250 7.38 -17.75 -4.51
N VAL A 251 6.63 -17.56 -3.43
CA VAL A 251 5.23 -17.99 -3.27
C VAL A 251 4.45 -16.93 -2.52
N ALA A 252 3.19 -16.72 -2.91
CA ALA A 252 2.33 -15.76 -2.25
C ALA A 252 0.90 -16.27 -2.04
N TYR A 253 0.31 -15.86 -0.93
CA TYR A 253 -1.11 -15.94 -0.65
C TYR A 253 -1.80 -14.66 -1.16
N ASP A 254 -2.91 -14.83 -1.87
CA ASP A 254 -3.78 -13.76 -2.36
C ASP A 254 -5.20 -13.99 -1.84
N GLY A 255 -5.54 -13.31 -0.75
CA GLY A 255 -6.86 -13.43 -0.12
C GLY A 255 -7.97 -12.74 -0.90
N CYS A 256 -7.67 -11.84 -1.84
CA CYS A 256 -8.69 -11.18 -2.65
C CYS A 256 -9.23 -12.14 -3.72
N ARG A 257 -8.32 -12.79 -4.44
CA ARG A 257 -8.65 -13.75 -5.51
C ARG A 257 -8.80 -15.18 -4.99
N GLN A 258 -8.48 -15.42 -3.72
CA GLN A 258 -8.49 -16.72 -3.06
C GLN A 258 -7.53 -17.72 -3.72
N LEU A 259 -6.31 -17.26 -4.00
CA LEU A 259 -5.30 -17.99 -4.76
C LEU A 259 -3.99 -18.10 -3.98
N VAL A 260 -3.26 -19.19 -4.18
CA VAL A 260 -1.83 -19.29 -3.87
C VAL A 260 -1.06 -19.24 -5.18
N TRP A 261 -0.16 -18.27 -5.32
CA TRP A 261 0.65 -18.01 -6.52
C TRP A 261 2.06 -18.55 -6.36
N HIS A 262 2.55 -19.24 -7.38
CA HIS A 262 3.95 -19.67 -7.52
C HIS A 262 4.26 -19.93 -9.00
N ASN A 263 5.43 -19.49 -9.48
CA ASN A 263 5.90 -19.73 -10.85
C ASN A 263 4.86 -19.29 -11.91
N ALA A 264 4.33 -18.07 -11.73
CA ALA A 264 3.29 -17.46 -12.57
C ALA A 264 2.02 -18.34 -12.74
N SER A 265 1.84 -19.31 -11.86
CA SER A 265 0.71 -20.23 -11.81
C SER A 265 -0.01 -20.07 -10.49
N SER A 266 -1.31 -20.39 -10.44
CA SER A 266 -2.08 -20.29 -9.20
C SER A 266 -2.97 -21.49 -8.95
N GLU A 267 -3.22 -21.73 -7.67
CA GLU A 267 -4.16 -22.72 -7.18
C GLU A 267 -5.19 -22.05 -6.27
N GLN A 268 -6.46 -22.37 -6.45
CA GLN A 268 -7.51 -21.88 -5.56
C GLN A 268 -7.38 -22.48 -4.17
N HIS A 269 -7.48 -21.64 -3.14
CA HIS A 269 -7.48 -22.05 -1.74
C HIS A 269 -8.87 -21.96 -1.11
N SER A 270 -9.03 -22.54 0.08
CA SER A 270 -10.34 -22.73 0.71
C SER A 270 -10.80 -21.61 1.65
N HIS A 271 -9.92 -20.72 2.10
CA HIS A 271 -10.34 -19.55 2.88
C HIS A 271 -11.27 -18.63 2.08
N GLU A 272 -12.15 -17.92 2.79
CA GLU A 272 -12.97 -16.84 2.24
C GLU A 272 -12.09 -15.66 1.80
N SER A 273 -12.70 -14.73 1.05
CA SER A 273 -11.99 -13.52 0.66
C SER A 273 -11.73 -12.62 1.88
N TRP A 274 -10.49 -12.18 2.05
CA TRP A 274 -10.08 -11.41 3.22
C TRP A 274 -10.85 -10.09 3.35
N GLN A 275 -11.01 -9.63 4.58
CA GLN A 275 -11.64 -8.36 4.91
C GLN A 275 -10.66 -7.45 5.66
N PRO A 276 -10.89 -6.13 5.68
CA PRO A 276 -10.15 -5.25 6.58
C PRO A 276 -10.27 -5.74 8.03
N GLY A 277 -9.13 -5.90 8.70
CA GLY A 277 -9.04 -6.44 10.05
C GLY A 277 -8.64 -7.91 10.12
N ASP A 278 -8.68 -8.65 9.01
CA ASP A 278 -8.17 -10.02 8.99
C ASP A 278 -6.65 -10.04 9.20
N ILE A 279 -6.17 -11.13 9.81
CA ILE A 279 -4.76 -11.40 10.05
C ILE A 279 -4.34 -12.61 9.21
N LEU A 280 -3.42 -12.38 8.27
CA LEU A 280 -2.75 -13.44 7.54
C LEU A 280 -1.53 -13.91 8.33
N GLY A 281 -1.46 -15.19 8.66
CA GLY A 281 -0.27 -15.82 9.23
C GLY A 281 0.52 -16.59 8.17
N CYS A 282 1.85 -16.45 8.19
CA CYS A 282 2.75 -17.07 7.23
C CYS A 282 3.83 -17.88 7.95
N LEU A 283 3.74 -19.20 7.88
CA LEU A 283 4.75 -20.12 8.44
C LEU A 283 5.66 -20.65 7.32
N LEU A 284 6.97 -20.57 7.52
CA LEU A 284 7.99 -21.23 6.72
C LEU A 284 8.67 -22.29 7.58
N ASN A 285 8.62 -23.55 7.15
CA ASN A 285 9.35 -24.64 7.77
C ASN A 285 10.46 -25.11 6.82
N MET A 286 11.71 -24.75 7.12
CA MET A 286 12.87 -25.14 6.32
C MET A 286 13.22 -26.62 6.48
N ASP A 287 12.90 -27.21 7.64
CA ASP A 287 13.21 -28.61 7.95
C ASP A 287 12.31 -29.58 7.17
N SER A 288 11.00 -29.33 7.19
CA SER A 288 10.01 -30.10 6.42
C SER A 288 9.81 -29.60 5.00
N ARG A 289 10.45 -28.46 4.64
CA ARG A 289 10.39 -27.82 3.32
C ARG A 289 8.95 -27.51 2.91
N GLN A 290 8.22 -26.84 3.80
CA GLN A 290 6.81 -26.52 3.65
C GLN A 290 6.52 -25.09 4.05
N ILE A 291 5.57 -24.47 3.36
CA ILE A 291 5.01 -23.17 3.69
C ILE A 291 3.54 -23.35 4.01
N GLN A 292 3.10 -22.84 5.15
CA GLN A 292 1.72 -22.95 5.62
C GLN A 292 1.14 -21.54 5.82
N PHE A 293 0.01 -21.27 5.17
CA PHE A 293 -0.73 -20.03 5.34
C PHE A 293 -1.91 -20.21 6.28
N TYR A 294 -2.23 -19.16 7.03
CA TYR A 294 -3.31 -19.09 8.00
C TYR A 294 -4.13 -17.81 7.77
N LEU A 295 -5.45 -17.87 7.86
CA LEU A 295 -6.29 -16.67 7.92
C LEU A 295 -7.04 -16.68 9.25
N ASN A 296 -6.80 -15.67 10.10
CA ASN A 296 -7.34 -15.58 11.45
C ASN A 296 -7.11 -16.86 12.28
N GLY A 297 -5.88 -17.41 12.19
CA GLY A 297 -5.49 -18.66 12.86
C GLY A 297 -5.95 -19.95 12.18
N SER A 298 -6.86 -19.90 11.21
CA SER A 298 -7.27 -21.08 10.44
C SER A 298 -6.23 -21.41 9.38
N ALA A 299 -5.63 -22.60 9.45
CA ALA A 299 -4.66 -23.07 8.45
C ALA A 299 -5.35 -23.51 7.15
N LEU A 300 -4.72 -23.25 6.01
CA LEU A 300 -5.10 -23.94 4.77
C LEU A 300 -4.93 -25.47 4.92
N PRO A 301 -5.83 -26.30 4.37
CA PRO A 301 -5.76 -27.76 4.53
C PRO A 301 -4.49 -28.43 3.97
N LYS A 302 -3.76 -27.73 3.10
CA LYS A 302 -2.52 -28.24 2.49
C LYS A 302 -1.44 -27.16 2.58
N ALA A 303 -0.29 -27.54 3.12
CA ALA A 303 0.93 -26.75 3.02
C ALA A 303 1.45 -26.73 1.57
N HIS A 304 2.07 -25.63 1.18
CA HIS A 304 2.72 -25.46 -0.10
C HIS A 304 4.15 -26.01 -0.08
N THR A 305 4.50 -26.87 -1.03
CA THR A 305 5.86 -27.45 -1.19
C THR A 305 6.52 -27.09 -2.51
N LYS A 306 5.78 -26.60 -3.51
CA LYS A 306 6.28 -26.47 -4.89
C LYS A 306 7.44 -25.49 -5.03
N LEU A 307 7.46 -24.43 -4.22
CA LEU A 307 8.61 -23.53 -4.13
C LEU A 307 9.90 -24.27 -3.75
N PHE A 308 9.83 -25.23 -2.84
CA PHE A 308 11.01 -26.04 -2.51
C PHE A 308 11.37 -27.01 -3.63
N ASP A 309 10.39 -27.54 -4.36
CA ASP A 309 10.61 -28.40 -5.51
C ASP A 309 11.33 -27.65 -6.65
N SER A 310 10.94 -26.41 -6.97
CA SER A 310 11.57 -25.57 -8.00
C SER A 310 13.03 -25.21 -7.65
N LEU A 311 13.32 -25.00 -6.37
CA LEU A 311 14.66 -24.66 -5.87
C LEU A 311 15.60 -25.88 -5.79
N GLY A 312 15.10 -27.10 -6.01
CA GLY A 312 15.88 -28.34 -5.98
C GLY A 312 16.41 -28.66 -4.57
N ARG A 313 17.66 -29.12 -4.47
CA ARG A 313 18.34 -29.42 -3.18
C ARG A 313 19.38 -28.35 -2.80
N ARG A 314 19.22 -27.11 -3.29
CA ARG A 314 20.12 -26.01 -2.92
C ARG A 314 20.03 -25.77 -1.41
N LYS A 315 21.17 -25.86 -0.72
CA LYS A 315 21.27 -25.71 0.75
C LYS A 315 21.55 -24.28 1.20
N ASP A 316 21.86 -23.40 0.25
CA ASP A 316 22.27 -22.01 0.44
C ASP A 316 21.16 -21.01 0.08
N VAL A 317 19.92 -21.48 -0.03
CA VAL A 317 18.77 -20.61 -0.33
C VAL A 317 18.18 -20.11 0.97
N GLY A 318 18.17 -18.78 1.12
CA GLY A 318 17.43 -18.11 2.18
C GLY A 318 16.20 -17.39 1.65
N PHE A 319 15.21 -17.24 2.52
CA PHE A 319 13.91 -16.63 2.25
C PHE A 319 13.71 -15.37 3.09
N PHE A 320 12.93 -14.45 2.53
CA PHE A 320 12.48 -13.24 3.18
C PHE A 320 10.96 -13.26 3.19
N ALA A 321 10.35 -12.70 4.24
CA ALA A 321 8.96 -12.29 4.14
C ALA A 321 8.85 -11.23 3.04
N ALA A 322 7.86 -11.36 2.17
CA ALA A 322 7.74 -10.52 1.00
C ALA A 322 6.27 -10.26 0.66
N ALA A 323 6.01 -9.12 0.00
CA ALA A 323 4.68 -8.79 -0.46
C ALA A 323 4.68 -7.95 -1.74
N SER A 324 3.60 -8.08 -2.50
CA SER A 324 3.27 -7.23 -3.66
C SER A 324 1.87 -6.63 -3.52
N PHE A 325 1.73 -5.39 -3.97
CA PHE A 325 0.55 -4.56 -3.75
C PHE A 325 0.04 -3.97 -5.06
N MET A 326 -1.22 -4.25 -5.41
CA MET A 326 -1.90 -3.46 -6.44
C MET A 326 -2.26 -2.08 -5.91
N SER A 327 -2.73 -1.23 -6.83
CA SER A 327 -3.20 0.12 -6.50
C SER A 327 -4.22 0.13 -5.37
N PHE A 328 -4.04 1.08 -4.46
CA PHE A 328 -4.85 1.37 -3.27
C PHE A 328 -4.86 0.26 -2.22
N GLN A 329 -3.86 -0.61 -2.21
CA GLN A 329 -3.76 -1.68 -1.22
C GLN A 329 -2.76 -1.35 -0.12
N GLN A 330 -3.08 -1.79 1.10
CA GLN A 330 -2.35 -1.52 2.33
C GLN A 330 -2.43 -2.72 3.29
N CYS A 331 -1.31 -3.02 3.95
CA CYS A 331 -1.26 -3.93 5.09
C CYS A 331 -0.13 -3.55 6.05
N ARG A 332 -0.20 -4.09 7.28
CA ARG A 332 0.83 -3.93 8.31
C ARG A 332 1.41 -5.29 8.69
N PHE A 333 2.73 -5.42 8.69
CA PHE A 333 3.46 -6.62 9.07
C PHE A 333 3.79 -6.60 10.56
N ASN A 334 3.68 -7.76 11.18
CA ASN A 334 4.22 -8.04 12.49
C ASN A 334 5.28 -9.14 12.35
N PHE A 335 6.53 -8.75 12.50
CA PHE A 335 7.70 -9.62 12.46
C PHE A 335 8.07 -10.20 13.85
N GLY A 336 7.20 -10.01 14.85
CA GLY A 336 7.40 -10.40 16.25
C GLY A 336 7.75 -9.23 17.18
N ALA A 337 7.64 -7.98 16.71
CA ALA A 337 7.82 -6.80 17.54
C ALA A 337 6.64 -6.60 18.50
N ASP A 338 5.44 -6.98 18.05
CA ASP A 338 4.22 -7.07 18.86
C ASP A 338 3.85 -8.56 19.05
N PRO A 339 3.14 -8.95 20.12
CA PRO A 339 2.62 -10.31 20.25
C PRO A 339 1.74 -10.70 19.05
N PHE A 340 1.92 -11.93 18.54
CA PHE A 340 1.07 -12.47 17.48
C PHE A 340 -0.37 -12.67 17.98
N VAL A 341 -1.34 -12.34 17.12
CA VAL A 341 -2.77 -12.48 17.44
C VAL A 341 -3.20 -13.95 17.33
N PHE A 342 -2.69 -14.65 16.32
CA PHE A 342 -3.00 -16.04 16.01
C PHE A 342 -1.73 -16.86 15.77
N PRO A 343 -0.88 -17.07 16.80
CA PRO A 343 0.30 -17.90 16.66
C PRO A 343 -0.08 -19.36 16.33
N PRO A 344 0.70 -20.07 15.48
CA PRO A 344 0.46 -21.47 15.16
C PRO A 344 0.46 -22.37 16.41
N GLU A 345 -0.61 -23.14 16.61
CA GLU A 345 -0.72 -24.07 17.74
C GLU A 345 0.12 -25.33 17.53
N GLY A 346 0.83 -25.77 18.58
CA GLY A 346 1.56 -27.04 18.58
C GLY A 346 2.83 -27.08 17.72
N ILE A 347 3.27 -25.94 17.20
CA ILE A 347 4.48 -25.80 16.38
C ILE A 347 5.43 -24.85 17.09
N ALA A 348 6.67 -25.28 17.35
CA ALA A 348 7.73 -24.38 17.79
C ALA A 348 8.25 -23.59 16.58
N PHE A 349 8.33 -22.27 16.70
CA PHE A 349 8.79 -21.38 15.64
C PHE A 349 9.64 -20.24 16.22
N CYS A 350 10.44 -19.63 15.36
CA CYS A 350 11.18 -18.40 15.59
C CYS A 350 10.39 -17.22 15.01
N CYS A 351 10.49 -16.05 15.62
CA CYS A 351 10.05 -14.79 15.03
C CYS A 351 11.28 -13.97 14.61
N PHE A 352 11.12 -13.11 13.62
CA PHE A 352 12.23 -12.33 13.06
C PHE A 352 12.82 -11.37 14.11
N ASN A 353 11.98 -10.76 14.93
CA ASN A 353 12.39 -9.73 15.87
C ASN A 353 13.34 -10.22 16.96
N ASP A 354 13.32 -11.51 17.29
CA ASP A 354 14.19 -12.13 18.31
C ASP A 354 15.62 -12.41 17.79
N PHE A 355 15.82 -12.43 16.47
CA PHE A 355 17.07 -12.89 15.84
C PHE A 355 17.68 -11.89 14.87
N ALA A 356 16.88 -11.02 14.29
CA ALA A 356 17.35 -9.99 13.39
C ALA A 356 18.04 -8.86 14.15
N GLU A 357 18.90 -8.12 13.45
CA GLU A 357 19.51 -6.89 13.94
C GLU A 357 19.45 -5.85 12.81
N LEU A 358 19.20 -4.60 13.18
CA LEU A 358 19.22 -3.45 12.27
C LEU A 358 20.17 -2.41 12.83
N SER A 359 21.06 -1.90 11.98
CA SER A 359 21.83 -0.70 12.29
C SER A 359 20.91 0.50 12.46
N ASP A 360 21.40 1.57 13.08
CA ASP A 360 20.63 2.80 13.25
C ASP A 360 20.19 3.37 11.89
N GLU A 361 21.03 3.26 10.86
CA GLU A 361 20.70 3.68 9.49
C GLU A 361 19.60 2.81 8.87
N GLN A 362 19.66 1.49 9.05
CA GLN A 362 18.66 0.57 8.50
C GLN A 362 17.29 0.73 9.17
N ARG A 363 17.24 1.26 10.41
CA ARG A 363 15.99 1.53 11.13
C ARG A 363 15.25 2.76 10.63
N VAL A 364 15.89 3.60 9.83
CA VAL A 364 15.32 4.87 9.36
C VAL A 364 14.75 4.70 7.97
N ILE A 365 13.45 4.94 7.84
CA ILE A 365 12.77 5.07 6.54
C ILE A 365 12.78 6.56 6.16
N LEU A 366 13.67 6.92 5.25
CA LEU A 366 13.82 8.30 4.80
C LEU A 366 12.70 8.71 3.81
N PRO A 367 12.35 10.01 3.80
CA PRO A 367 11.44 10.61 2.82
C PRO A 367 11.78 10.43 1.34
#